data_AF-A0A0K0F2K4-F1
#
_entry.id   AF-A0A0K0F2K4-F1
#
_cell.length_a   1.000
_cell.length_b   1.000
_cell.length_c   1.000
_cell.angle_alpha   90.00
_cell.angle_beta   90.00
_cell.angle_gamma   90.00
#
_symmetry.space_group_name_H-M   'P 1'
#
loop_
_entity.id
_entity.type
_entity.pdbx_description
1 polymer ?
#
loop_
_entity_poly.entity_id
_entity_poly.type
_entity_poly.pdbx_seq_one_letter_code
_entity_poly.pdbx_strand_id
1 'polypeptide(L)'
;MNVVPGRYCRCIVDSAALLTCIILISIQSFILSHFCVINLRNQFFYSVSIPDVVLILFIIFTTIAQIRKNQKYMRENYTRDGLLKNTWILWLIYSFILSLKIIITFMYFYQDLIPQPLENYEKVFDDHLYKLTVGLSIFIFVILLEANHYTSLTSKRQISIDNIFNSRCLDILDTISILDLLFENEKNLWKLSSFFRYCILTLICLNLILPSFTLLPMKYTKISEKFFCSTKIWGYFYILLVNGPYIGIRSYLYYLFKLRKVGEKYDISVFILKNILSIYIGTRNLWNGLQYWREKRMYSVVELHKSTKVVSMSNEESDSDLNSFESQL
;
A
#
# COMPACT_ATOMS: atom_id res chain seq x y z
N MET A 1 -6.06 -28.51 13.17
CA MET A 1 -4.99 -28.12 14.10
C MET A 1 -4.01 -27.22 13.35
N ASN A 2 -3.90 -25.95 13.72
CA ASN A 2 -2.91 -25.05 13.11
C ASN A 2 -1.53 -25.41 13.68
N VAL A 3 -0.68 -26.03 12.86
CA VAL A 3 0.70 -26.35 13.23
C VAL A 3 1.47 -25.04 13.31
N VAL A 4 1.78 -24.62 14.54
CA VAL A 4 2.65 -23.46 14.78
C VAL A 4 4.09 -23.95 14.65
N PRO A 5 4.91 -23.42 13.73
CA PRO A 5 6.30 -23.83 13.60
C PRO A 5 7.07 -23.60 14.90
N GLY A 6 7.98 -24.52 15.24
CA GLY A 6 8.80 -24.44 16.44
C GLY A 6 9.61 -23.14 16.51
N ARG A 7 9.90 -22.68 17.74
CA ARG A 7 10.57 -21.38 18.02
C ARG A 7 11.84 -21.14 17.20
N TYR A 8 12.66 -22.18 17.01
CA TYR A 8 13.91 -22.09 16.26
C TYR A 8 13.69 -21.94 14.75
N CYS A 9 12.85 -22.79 14.15
CA CYS A 9 12.51 -22.69 12.74
C CYS A 9 11.92 -21.31 12.40
N ARG A 10 11.07 -20.78 13.29
CA ARG A 10 10.51 -19.44 13.14
C ARG A 10 11.55 -18.32 13.22
N CYS A 11 12.47 -18.39 14.17
CA CYS A 11 13.54 -17.39 14.28
C CYS A 11 14.40 -17.36 13.01
N ILE A 12 14.65 -18.53 12.40
CA ILE A 12 15.42 -18.64 11.16
C ILE A 12 14.66 -18.01 10.00
N VAL A 13 13.37 -18.30 9.82
CA VAL A 13 12.56 -17.72 8.74
C VAL A 13 12.43 -16.21 8.87
N ASP A 14 12.10 -15.71 10.06
CA ASP A 14 11.99 -14.27 10.32
C ASP A 14 13.34 -13.57 10.05
N SER A 15 14.45 -14.17 10.50
CA SER A 15 15.79 -13.61 10.28
C SER A 15 16.21 -13.64 8.80
N ALA A 16 15.85 -14.70 8.08
CA ALA A 16 16.14 -14.82 6.65
C ALA A 16 15.38 -13.78 5.83
N ALA A 17 14.06 -13.62 6.05
CA ALA A 17 13.26 -12.62 5.36
C ALA A 17 13.78 -11.19 5.63
N LEU A 18 14.19 -10.92 6.87
CA LEU A 18 14.79 -9.63 7.24
C LEU A 18 16.14 -9.38 6.56
N LEU A 19 17.01 -10.38 6.54
CA LEU A 19 18.30 -10.29 5.85
C LEU A 19 18.09 -10.02 4.36
N THR A 20 17.16 -10.73 3.72
CA THR A 20 16.81 -10.50 2.32
C THR A 20 16.28 -9.07 2.10
N CYS A 21 15.44 -8.55 3.00
CA CYS A 21 14.95 -7.17 2.93
C CYS A 21 16.09 -6.14 3.00
N ILE A 22 17.02 -6.30 3.95
CA ILE A 22 18.18 -5.41 4.10
C ILE A 22 19.06 -5.46 2.85
N ILE A 23 19.31 -6.66 2.31
CA ILE A 23 20.10 -6.85 1.09
C ILE A 23 19.44 -6.14 -0.09
N LEU A 24 18.14 -6.34 -0.31
CA LEU A 24 17.42 -5.71 -1.43
C LEU A 24 17.42 -4.19 -1.33
N ILE A 25 17.16 -3.64 -0.14
CA ILE A 25 17.19 -2.19 0.08
C ILE A 25 18.61 -1.64 -0.15
N SER A 26 19.63 -2.34 0.35
CA SER A 26 21.03 -1.93 0.16
C SER A 26 21.42 -1.93 -1.32
N ILE A 27 21.06 -2.98 -2.07
CA ILE A 27 21.29 -3.07 -3.51
C ILE A 27 20.58 -1.93 -4.23
N GLN A 28 19.29 -1.73 -3.95
CA GLN A 28 18.50 -0.69 -4.60
C GLN A 28 19.03 0.73 -4.30
N SER A 29 19.32 1.02 -3.03
CA SER A 29 19.89 2.31 -2.62
C SER A 29 21.26 2.54 -3.23
N PHE A 30 22.12 1.52 -3.28
CA PHE A 30 23.45 1.61 -3.89
C PHE A 30 23.36 1.96 -5.37
N ILE A 31 22.53 1.23 -6.14
CA ILE A 31 22.35 1.48 -7.57
C ILE A 31 21.81 2.89 -7.83
N LEU A 32 20.75 3.30 -7.11
CA LEU A 32 20.16 4.64 -7.29
C LEU A 32 21.11 5.77 -6.89
N SER A 33 21.88 5.60 -5.81
CA SER A 33 22.87 6.59 -5.41
C SER A 33 24.00 6.67 -6.42
N HIS A 34 24.43 5.54 -6.99
CA HIS A 34 25.42 5.53 -8.08
C HIS A 34 24.93 6.30 -9.32
N PHE A 35 23.67 6.13 -9.71
CA PHE A 35 23.05 6.92 -10.79
C PHE A 35 23.12 8.43 -10.52
N CYS A 36 22.79 8.86 -9.29
CA CYS A 36 22.88 10.26 -8.91
C CYS A 36 24.32 10.78 -8.96
N VAL A 37 25.31 9.96 -8.63
CA VAL A 37 26.71 10.38 -8.47
C VAL A 37 27.39 10.59 -9.81
N ILE A 38 27.18 9.68 -10.77
CA ILE A 38 27.72 9.82 -12.12
C ILE A 38 27.25 11.13 -12.74
N ASN A 39 25.97 11.47 -12.54
CA ASN A 39 25.34 12.58 -13.26
C ASN A 39 25.38 13.93 -12.50
N LEU A 40 25.39 13.94 -11.15
CA LEU A 40 25.35 15.19 -10.34
C LEU A 40 26.73 15.70 -9.87
N ARG A 41 27.83 15.27 -10.52
CA ARG A 41 29.22 15.73 -10.27
C ARG A 41 29.60 15.80 -8.78
N ASN A 42 30.03 14.67 -8.19
CA ASN A 42 30.71 14.42 -6.90
C ASN A 42 30.32 15.21 -5.62
N GLN A 43 30.05 16.51 -5.63
CA GLN A 43 29.76 17.31 -4.44
C GLN A 43 28.45 16.92 -3.73
N PHE A 44 27.50 16.29 -4.43
CA PHE A 44 26.23 15.81 -3.85
C PHE A 44 26.24 14.33 -3.43
N PHE A 45 27.36 13.61 -3.57
CA PHE A 45 27.45 12.18 -3.24
C PHE A 45 26.98 11.87 -1.83
N TYR A 46 27.51 12.63 -0.86
CA TYR A 46 27.20 12.44 0.55
C TYR A 46 25.75 12.81 0.86
N SER A 47 25.22 13.88 0.26
CA SER A 47 23.85 14.32 0.51
C SER A 47 22.80 13.30 0.06
N VAL A 48 23.04 12.61 -1.06
CA VAL A 48 22.10 11.60 -1.59
C VAL A 48 22.23 10.26 -0.88
N SER A 49 23.44 9.89 -0.43
CA SER A 49 23.70 8.57 0.17
C SER A 49 23.45 8.51 1.69
N ILE A 50 23.57 9.64 2.41
CA ILE A 50 23.33 9.71 3.87
C ILE A 50 21.92 9.21 4.26
N PRO A 51 20.83 9.63 3.58
CA PRO A 51 19.48 9.15 3.91
C PRO A 51 19.33 7.63 3.81
N ASP A 52 20.02 6.98 2.86
CA ASP A 52 19.98 5.52 2.72
C ASP A 52 20.64 4.81 3.89
N VAL A 53 21.81 5.30 4.34
CA VAL A 53 22.52 4.74 5.48
C VAL A 53 21.67 4.86 6.75
N VAL A 54 21.04 6.02 6.95
CA VAL A 54 20.12 6.23 8.08
C VAL A 54 18.92 5.29 8.00
N LEU A 55 18.34 5.10 6.81
CA LEU A 55 17.22 4.17 6.60
C LEU A 55 17.63 2.73 6.93
N ILE A 56 18.78 2.26 6.45
CA ILE A 56 19.29 0.91 6.70
C ILE A 56 19.52 0.71 8.21
N LEU A 57 20.15 1.68 8.88
CA LEU A 57 20.34 1.63 10.35
C LEU A 57 19.00 1.61 11.10
N PHE A 58 18.02 2.37 10.64
CA PHE A 58 16.68 2.39 11.23
C PHE A 58 15.95 1.04 11.05
N ILE A 59 16.08 0.40 9.89
CA ILE A 59 15.56 -0.95 9.64
C ILE A 59 16.27 -1.95 10.57
N ILE A 60 17.60 -1.92 10.66
CA ILE A 60 18.35 -2.81 11.56
C ILE A 60 17.93 -2.62 13.02
N PHE A 61 17.78 -1.37 13.47
CA PHE A 61 17.36 -1.08 14.83
C PHE A 61 15.93 -1.57 15.12
N THR A 62 14.98 -1.25 14.24
CA THR A 62 13.57 -1.64 14.41
C THR A 62 13.39 -3.16 14.39
N THR A 63 14.19 -3.86 13.57
CA THR A 63 14.18 -5.32 13.44
C THR A 63 14.80 -6.02 14.65
N ILE A 64 15.95 -5.54 15.16
CA ILE A 64 16.52 -6.05 16.42
C ILE A 64 15.54 -5.86 17.58
N ALA A 65 14.92 -4.67 17.67
CA ALA A 65 13.91 -4.39 18.67
C ALA A 65 12.69 -5.32 18.54
N GLN A 66 12.32 -5.69 17.31
CA GLN A 66 11.21 -6.60 17.02
C GLN A 66 11.54 -8.05 17.37
N ILE A 67 12.72 -8.56 17.01
CA ILE A 67 13.15 -9.92 17.37
C ILE A 67 13.16 -10.08 18.89
N ARG A 68 13.72 -9.10 19.62
CA ARG A 68 13.72 -9.09 21.09
C ARG A 68 12.31 -9.09 21.68
N LYS A 69 11.40 -8.29 21.11
CA LYS A 69 10.00 -8.28 21.52
C LYS A 69 9.31 -9.61 21.24
N ASN A 70 9.48 -10.18 20.05
CA ASN A 70 8.89 -11.46 19.67
C ASN A 70 9.36 -12.58 20.63
N GLN A 71 10.65 -12.65 20.94
CA GLN A 71 11.17 -13.61 21.92
C GLN A 71 10.51 -13.47 23.30
N LYS A 72 10.22 -12.23 23.74
CA LYS A 72 9.56 -11.96 25.03
C LYS A 72 8.06 -12.28 25.02
N TYR A 73 7.34 -11.92 23.96
CA TYR A 73 5.87 -12.08 23.88
C TYR A 73 5.41 -13.51 23.51
N MET A 74 6.26 -14.33 22.89
CA MET A 74 5.99 -15.78 22.65
C MET A 74 5.85 -16.61 23.92
N ARG A 75 6.09 -16.01 25.09
CA ARG A 75 5.94 -16.64 26.40
C ARG A 75 4.54 -16.50 27.00
N GLU A 76 3.77 -15.48 26.59
CA GLU A 76 2.64 -15.04 27.44
C GLU A 76 1.27 -14.89 26.75
N ASN A 77 1.14 -14.63 25.44
CA ASN A 77 -0.19 -14.62 24.80
C ASN A 77 -0.12 -14.68 23.26
N TYR A 78 -0.99 -15.49 22.64
CA TYR A 78 -1.10 -15.71 21.19
C TYR A 78 -1.69 -14.54 20.39
N THR A 79 -2.02 -13.43 21.05
CA THR A 79 -2.81 -12.37 20.43
C THR A 79 -2.25 -10.99 20.77
N ARG A 80 -1.78 -10.29 19.72
CA ARG A 80 -2.04 -8.86 19.40
C ARG A 80 -0.82 -7.97 19.14
N ASP A 81 -0.86 -7.38 17.95
CA ASP A 81 -0.69 -5.95 17.64
C ASP A 81 0.70 -5.30 17.74
N GLY A 82 1.75 -6.00 18.21
CA GLY A 82 3.10 -5.43 18.29
C GLY A 82 3.83 -5.25 16.95
N LEU A 83 3.51 -6.09 15.95
CA LEU A 83 4.36 -6.34 14.78
C LEU A 83 4.15 -5.32 13.63
N LEU A 84 2.90 -5.02 13.24
CA LEU A 84 2.64 -4.04 12.17
C LEU A 84 2.89 -2.57 12.56
N LYS A 85 3.08 -2.28 13.87
CA LYS A 85 3.13 -0.88 14.34
C LYS A 85 4.31 -0.11 13.73
N ASN A 86 5.40 -0.79 13.38
CA ASN A 86 6.59 -0.19 12.82
C ASN A 86 6.66 -0.31 11.29
N THR A 87 5.99 -1.29 10.69
CA THR A 87 6.05 -1.55 9.24
C THR A 87 5.53 -0.39 8.41
N TRP A 88 4.44 0.26 8.83
CA TRP A 88 3.90 1.43 8.11
C TRP A 88 4.87 2.62 8.14
N ILE A 89 5.56 2.86 9.26
CA ILE A 89 6.58 3.91 9.38
C ILE A 89 7.76 3.58 8.47
N LEU A 90 8.19 2.32 8.48
CA LEU A 90 9.33 1.86 7.71
C LEU A 90 9.11 2.02 6.21
N TRP A 91 7.93 1.60 5.74
CA TRP A 91 7.54 1.81 4.34
C TRP A 91 7.38 3.29 4.01
N LEU A 92 6.85 4.12 4.93
CA LEU A 92 6.69 5.56 4.71
C LEU A 92 8.05 6.25 4.52
N ILE A 93 9.01 5.98 5.40
CA ILE A 93 10.35 6.58 5.29
C ILE A 93 11.04 6.09 4.02
N TYR A 94 10.98 4.78 3.73
CA TYR A 94 11.55 4.21 2.51
C TYR A 94 10.94 4.82 1.23
N SER A 95 9.61 4.83 1.12
CA SER A 95 8.89 5.35 -0.04
C SER A 95 9.12 6.86 -0.23
N PHE A 96 9.27 7.61 0.86
CA PHE A 96 9.61 9.03 0.81
C PHE A 96 11.02 9.25 0.23
N ILE A 97 12.04 8.53 0.73
CA ILE A 97 13.41 8.61 0.22
C ILE A 97 13.46 8.20 -1.26
N LEU A 98 12.80 7.10 -1.63
CA LEU A 98 12.71 6.65 -3.01
C LEU A 98 12.04 7.70 -3.92
N SER A 99 10.94 8.30 -3.45
CA SER A 99 10.22 9.35 -4.20
C SER A 99 11.10 10.57 -4.43
N LEU A 100 11.87 11.01 -3.44
CA LEU A 100 12.82 12.13 -3.60
C LEU A 100 13.87 11.81 -4.65
N LYS A 101 14.42 10.59 -4.67
CA LYS A 101 15.38 10.17 -5.70
C LYS A 101 14.78 10.19 -7.10
N ILE A 102 13.54 9.72 -7.25
CA ILE A 102 12.82 9.79 -8.53
C ILE A 102 12.65 11.25 -8.97
N ILE A 103 12.25 12.15 -8.07
CA ILE A 103 12.12 13.58 -8.38
C ILE A 103 13.45 14.17 -8.81
N ILE A 104 14.54 13.91 -8.07
CA ILE A 104 15.87 14.40 -8.40
C ILE A 104 16.31 13.90 -9.79
N THR A 105 16.09 12.62 -10.10
CA THR A 105 16.38 12.07 -11.43
C THR A 105 15.64 12.83 -12.54
N PHE A 106 14.32 13.01 -12.41
CA PHE A 106 13.50 13.65 -13.44
C PHE A 106 13.68 15.16 -13.55
N MET A 107 14.16 15.82 -12.50
CA MET A 107 14.43 17.26 -12.53
C MET A 107 15.81 17.59 -13.10
N TYR A 108 16.82 16.75 -12.83
CA TYR A 108 18.21 17.13 -13.09
C TYR A 108 18.91 16.36 -14.23
N PHE A 109 18.67 15.06 -14.40
CA PHE A 109 19.54 14.24 -15.28
C PHE A 109 18.83 13.16 -16.10
N TYR A 110 17.49 13.22 -16.22
CA TYR A 110 16.74 12.20 -16.98
C TYR A 110 17.15 12.08 -18.46
N GLN A 111 17.75 13.14 -19.03
CA GLN A 111 18.19 13.14 -20.43
C GLN A 111 19.45 12.28 -20.64
N ASP A 112 20.33 12.21 -19.64
CA ASP A 112 21.59 11.45 -19.70
C ASP A 112 21.40 9.94 -19.52
N LEU A 113 20.22 9.57 -19.03
CA LEU A 113 19.75 8.19 -18.84
C LEU A 113 19.20 7.56 -20.12
N ILE A 114 18.90 8.36 -21.15
CA ILE A 114 18.37 7.84 -22.42
C ILE A 114 19.58 7.56 -23.33
N PRO A 115 19.72 6.34 -23.84
CA PRO A 115 20.87 6.00 -24.68
C PRO A 115 20.76 6.81 -25.97
N GLN A 116 21.74 7.67 -26.22
CA GLN A 116 21.81 8.42 -27.46
C GLN A 116 22.20 7.47 -28.60
N PRO A 117 21.71 7.67 -29.84
CA PRO A 117 21.97 6.77 -30.97
C PRO A 117 23.47 6.63 -31.35
N LEU A 118 24.33 7.50 -30.80
CA LEU A 118 25.78 7.49 -30.97
C LEU A 118 26.55 6.87 -29.79
N GLU A 119 25.93 6.64 -28.64
CA GLU A 119 26.54 5.91 -27.53
C GLU A 119 26.35 4.40 -27.78
N ASN A 120 27.45 3.65 -27.86
CA ASN A 120 27.40 2.19 -27.96
C ASN A 120 26.48 1.61 -26.87
N TYR A 121 25.74 0.55 -27.21
CA TYR A 121 24.81 -0.21 -26.37
C TYR A 121 25.43 -0.86 -25.10
N GLU A 122 26.60 -0.42 -24.66
CA GLU A 122 27.38 -0.96 -23.55
C GLU A 122 27.13 -0.23 -22.21
N LYS A 123 26.26 0.79 -22.19
CA LYS A 123 25.95 1.53 -20.96
C LYS A 123 25.07 0.68 -20.05
N VAL A 124 25.71 -0.05 -19.11
CA VAL A 124 25.02 -0.85 -18.08
C VAL A 124 24.01 -0.01 -17.26
N PHE A 125 24.30 1.28 -17.09
CA PHE A 125 23.48 2.25 -16.36
C PHE A 125 22.50 2.99 -17.30
N ASP A 126 21.51 2.26 -17.80
CA ASP A 126 20.48 2.75 -18.72
C ASP A 126 19.10 2.91 -18.05
N ASP A 127 18.13 3.49 -18.77
CA ASP A 127 16.74 3.65 -18.33
C ASP A 127 16.09 2.32 -17.92
N HIS A 128 16.45 1.23 -18.59
CA HIS A 128 16.01 -0.13 -18.24
C HIS A 128 16.47 -0.56 -16.84
N LEU A 129 17.76 -0.36 -16.51
CA LEU A 129 18.28 -0.69 -15.18
C LEU A 129 17.65 0.21 -14.12
N TYR A 130 17.42 1.49 -14.43
CA TYR A 130 16.73 2.41 -13.52
C TYR A 130 15.30 1.95 -13.22
N LYS A 131 14.52 1.60 -14.26
CA LYS A 131 13.15 1.06 -14.12
C LYS A 131 13.13 -0.23 -13.31
N LEU A 132 14.07 -1.15 -13.57
CA LEU A 132 14.22 -2.39 -12.80
C LEU A 132 14.53 -2.09 -11.34
N THR A 133 15.45 -1.16 -11.09
CA THR A 133 15.84 -0.75 -9.74
C THR A 133 14.68 -0.12 -8.97
N VAL A 134 13.91 0.77 -9.59
CA VAL A 134 12.66 1.28 -8.98
C VAL A 134 11.68 0.12 -8.76
N GLY A 135 11.61 -0.84 -9.67
CA GLY A 135 10.75 -2.02 -9.57
C GLY A 135 11.08 -3.00 -8.46
N LEU A 136 12.33 -3.02 -7.97
CA LEU A 136 12.70 -3.76 -6.75
C LEU A 136 11.88 -3.36 -5.52
N SER A 137 11.26 -2.17 -5.54
CA SER A 137 10.34 -1.72 -4.49
C SER A 137 9.15 -2.67 -4.27
N ILE A 138 8.70 -3.40 -5.31
CA ILE A 138 7.64 -4.41 -5.17
C ILE A 138 8.10 -5.53 -4.24
N PHE A 139 9.28 -6.09 -4.50
CA PHE A 139 9.85 -7.16 -3.68
C PHE A 139 10.18 -6.68 -2.26
N ILE A 140 10.68 -5.45 -2.13
CA ILE A 140 10.94 -4.85 -0.82
C ILE A 140 9.63 -4.71 -0.04
N PHE A 141 8.55 -4.24 -0.66
CA PHE A 141 7.23 -4.16 -0.02
C PHE A 141 6.75 -5.53 0.49
N VAL A 142 6.85 -6.55 -0.38
CA VAL A 142 6.46 -7.94 -0.09
C VAL A 142 7.19 -8.45 1.13
N ILE A 143 8.52 -8.44 1.08
CA ILE A 143 9.36 -9.03 2.12
C ILE A 143 9.27 -8.21 3.41
N LEU A 144 9.13 -6.88 3.31
CA LEU A 144 8.92 -6.02 4.47
C LEU A 144 7.60 -6.35 5.18
N LEU A 145 6.55 -6.66 4.45
CA LEU A 145 5.28 -7.09 5.05
C LEU A 145 5.38 -8.49 5.64
N GLU A 146 5.92 -9.46 4.91
CA GLU A 146 6.07 -10.84 5.37
C GLU A 146 6.94 -10.94 6.63
N ALA A 147 8.09 -10.26 6.63
CA ALA A 147 9.01 -10.28 7.77
C ALA A 147 8.43 -9.63 9.04
N ASN A 148 7.40 -8.79 8.89
CA ASN A 148 6.74 -8.08 9.98
C ASN A 148 5.30 -8.55 10.24
N HIS A 149 4.85 -9.62 9.58
CA HIS A 149 3.49 -10.11 9.76
C HIS A 149 3.48 -11.59 10.16
N TYR A 150 2.75 -11.90 11.24
CA TYR A 150 2.46 -13.27 11.60
C TYR A 150 1.02 -13.41 12.07
N THR A 151 0.21 -14.10 11.28
CA THR A 151 -1.06 -14.66 11.72
C THR A 151 -1.20 -16.08 11.20
N SER A 152 -2.01 -16.90 11.86
CA SER A 152 -2.35 -18.21 11.32
C SER A 152 -2.98 -18.07 9.93
N LEU A 153 -2.62 -18.98 9.02
CA LEU A 153 -3.08 -19.04 7.62
C LEU A 153 -4.60 -18.96 7.47
N THR A 154 -5.35 -19.39 8.49
CA THR A 154 -6.81 -19.42 8.49
C THR A 154 -7.47 -18.18 9.12
N SER A 155 -6.68 -17.21 9.59
CA SER A 155 -7.24 -16.05 10.27
C SER A 155 -7.84 -15.06 9.27
N LYS A 156 -8.97 -14.43 9.64
CA LYS A 156 -9.57 -13.31 8.87
C LYS A 156 -8.59 -12.16 8.63
N ARG A 157 -7.56 -12.03 9.47
CA ARG A 157 -6.50 -11.03 9.37
C ARG A 157 -5.49 -11.35 8.28
N GLN A 158 -5.09 -12.61 8.13
CA GLN A 158 -4.22 -13.06 7.03
C GLN A 158 -4.83 -12.72 5.68
N ILE A 159 -6.10 -13.12 5.48
CA ILE A 159 -6.84 -12.84 4.23
C ILE A 159 -6.92 -11.34 3.94
N SER A 160 -7.12 -10.50 4.96
CA SER A 160 -7.12 -9.05 4.77
C SER A 160 -5.76 -8.51 4.35
N ILE A 161 -4.67 -9.12 4.81
CA ILE A 161 -3.31 -8.69 4.49
C ILE A 161 -2.93 -9.17 3.10
N ASP A 162 -3.26 -10.41 2.75
CA ASP A 162 -3.03 -10.94 1.39
C ASP A 162 -3.78 -10.11 0.34
N ASN A 163 -4.98 -9.61 0.67
CA ASN A 163 -5.72 -8.70 -0.19
C ASN A 163 -5.07 -7.31 -0.31
N ILE A 164 -4.58 -6.75 0.81
CA ILE A 164 -3.84 -5.48 0.78
C ILE A 164 -2.56 -5.67 -0.03
N PHE A 165 -1.82 -6.74 0.23
CA PHE A 165 -0.62 -7.16 -0.47
C PHE A 165 -0.83 -7.19 -1.99
N ASN A 166 -1.77 -8.02 -2.47
CA ASN A 166 -2.02 -8.18 -3.90
C ASN A 166 -2.44 -6.86 -4.56
N SER A 167 -3.31 -6.09 -3.90
CA SER A 167 -3.74 -4.80 -4.43
C SER A 167 -2.59 -3.81 -4.54
N ARG A 168 -1.70 -3.73 -3.53
CA ARG A 168 -0.63 -2.73 -3.48
C ARG A 168 0.54 -3.08 -4.38
N CYS A 169 0.88 -4.35 -4.53
CA CYS A 169 1.89 -4.79 -5.50
C CYS A 169 1.48 -4.40 -6.92
N LEU A 170 0.19 -4.57 -7.26
CA LEU A 170 -0.33 -4.13 -8.56
C LEU A 170 -0.32 -2.60 -8.73
N ASP A 171 -0.53 -1.83 -7.66
CA ASP A 171 -0.44 -0.36 -7.71
C ASP A 171 1.00 0.13 -7.89
N ILE A 172 1.99 -0.51 -7.24
CA ILE A 172 3.42 -0.20 -7.43
C ILE A 172 3.85 -0.61 -8.85
N LEU A 173 3.40 -1.76 -9.36
CA LEU A 173 3.66 -2.16 -10.75
C LEU A 173 3.10 -1.14 -11.74
N ASP A 174 1.89 -0.65 -11.49
CA ASP A 174 1.26 0.39 -12.30
C ASP A 174 2.08 1.69 -12.29
N THR A 175 2.68 2.02 -11.15
CA THR A 175 3.60 3.17 -10.98
C THR A 175 4.82 3.07 -11.90
N ILE A 176 5.43 1.89 -12.00
CA ILE A 176 6.60 1.65 -12.88
C ILE A 176 6.19 1.80 -14.35
N SER A 177 5.01 1.32 -14.73
CA SER A 177 4.54 1.47 -16.11
C SER A 177 4.22 2.93 -16.48
N ILE A 178 3.75 3.75 -15.53
CA ILE A 178 3.60 5.19 -15.75
C ILE A 178 4.94 5.90 -15.79
N LEU A 179 5.90 5.47 -14.97
CA LEU A 179 7.28 5.96 -15.02
C LEU A 179 7.90 5.70 -16.41
N ASP A 180 7.60 4.55 -17.02
CA ASP A 180 8.06 4.22 -18.37
C ASP A 180 7.52 5.21 -19.43
N LEU A 181 6.27 5.65 -19.30
CA LEU A 181 5.69 6.67 -20.18
C LEU A 181 6.45 8.01 -20.14
N LEU A 182 7.08 8.36 -19.01
CA LEU A 182 7.91 9.56 -18.92
C LEU A 182 9.21 9.41 -19.72
N PHE A 183 9.83 8.23 -19.70
CA PHE A 183 11.00 7.94 -20.52
C PHE A 183 10.62 7.87 -22.02
N GLU A 184 9.49 7.25 -22.34
CA GLU A 184 9.00 7.13 -23.71
C GLU A 184 8.65 8.49 -24.33
N ASN A 185 8.07 9.41 -23.55
CA ASN A 185 7.81 10.78 -23.98
C ASN A 185 9.09 11.48 -24.50
N GLU A 186 10.23 11.21 -23.89
CA GLU A 186 11.49 11.81 -24.28
C GLU A 186 12.15 11.05 -25.44
N LYS A 187 12.09 9.70 -25.44
CA LYS A 187 12.57 8.85 -26.55
C LYS A 187 11.86 9.16 -27.87
N ASN A 188 10.54 9.30 -27.83
CA ASN A 188 9.70 9.54 -29.01
C ASN A 188 9.41 11.04 -29.24
N LEU A 189 10.04 11.95 -28.48
CA LEU A 189 9.89 13.40 -28.62
C LEU A 189 8.42 13.88 -28.61
N TRP A 190 7.59 13.27 -27.76
CA TRP A 190 6.15 13.53 -27.66
C TRP A 190 5.78 14.95 -27.22
N LYS A 191 6.76 15.79 -26.88
CA LYS A 191 6.62 17.22 -26.49
C LYS A 191 5.47 17.43 -25.50
N LEU A 192 5.38 16.56 -24.49
CA LEU A 192 4.38 16.66 -23.46
C LEU A 192 4.58 17.94 -22.65
N SER A 193 3.48 18.64 -22.34
CA SER A 193 3.52 19.87 -21.55
C SER A 193 4.19 19.64 -20.20
N SER A 194 5.03 20.58 -19.77
CA SER A 194 5.74 20.51 -18.49
C SER A 194 4.80 20.30 -17.30
N PHE A 195 3.60 20.90 -17.35
CA PHE A 195 2.57 20.69 -16.33
C PHE A 195 2.19 19.21 -16.19
N PHE A 196 1.98 18.53 -17.31
CA PHE A 196 1.56 17.14 -17.32
C PHE A 196 2.68 16.20 -16.84
N ARG A 197 3.95 16.51 -17.17
CA ARG A 197 5.13 15.81 -16.63
C ARG A 197 5.17 15.89 -15.11
N TYR A 198 4.97 17.08 -14.53
CA TYR A 198 4.92 17.25 -13.07
C TYR A 198 3.71 16.57 -12.43
N CYS A 199 2.56 16.54 -13.08
CA CYS A 199 1.40 15.79 -12.61
C CYS A 199 1.68 14.28 -12.55
N ILE A 200 2.25 13.71 -13.60
CA ILE A 200 2.64 12.29 -13.62
C ILE A 200 3.64 11.99 -12.50
N LEU A 201 4.70 12.80 -12.37
CA LEU A 201 5.72 12.62 -11.34
C LEU A 201 5.11 12.67 -9.93
N THR A 202 4.22 13.63 -9.69
CA THR A 202 3.50 13.75 -8.42
C THR A 202 2.67 12.49 -8.12
N LEU A 203 1.97 11.95 -9.12
CA LEU A 203 1.16 10.74 -8.97
C LEU A 203 1.98 9.48 -8.74
N ILE A 204 3.16 9.38 -9.35
CA ILE A 204 4.13 8.31 -9.08
C ILE A 204 4.54 8.36 -7.60
N CYS A 205 4.97 9.51 -7.11
CA CYS A 205 5.39 9.67 -5.71
C CYS A 205 4.24 9.40 -4.73
N LEU A 206 3.05 9.93 -5.01
CA LEU A 206 1.87 9.69 -4.17
C LEU A 206 1.56 8.19 -4.09
N ASN A 207 1.62 7.46 -5.20
CA ASN A 207 1.28 6.04 -5.22
C ASN A 207 2.32 5.16 -4.51
N LEU A 208 3.59 5.56 -4.46
CA LEU A 208 4.60 4.89 -3.64
C LEU A 208 4.36 5.10 -2.13
N ILE A 209 3.93 6.30 -1.72
CA ILE A 209 3.71 6.65 -0.32
C ILE A 209 2.39 6.08 0.21
N LEU A 210 1.34 6.04 -0.62
CA LEU A 210 -0.02 5.70 -0.24
C LEU A 210 -0.20 4.34 0.47
N PRO A 211 0.53 3.25 0.12
CA PRO A 211 0.48 1.99 0.86
C PRO A 211 0.71 2.16 2.37
N SER A 212 1.53 3.12 2.80
CA SER A 212 1.76 3.44 4.22
C SER A 212 0.47 3.72 4.98
N PHE A 213 -0.42 4.51 4.38
CA PHE A 213 -1.69 4.89 5.01
C PHE A 213 -2.64 3.70 5.10
N THR A 214 -2.56 2.74 4.18
CA THR A 214 -3.43 1.56 4.22
C THR A 214 -3.04 0.56 5.30
N LEU A 215 -1.76 0.58 5.71
CA LEU A 215 -1.27 -0.22 6.83
C LEU A 215 -1.63 0.41 8.19
N LEU A 216 -1.91 1.72 8.24
CA LEU A 216 -2.19 2.47 9.47
C LEU A 216 -3.45 1.99 10.22
N PRO A 217 -4.62 1.77 9.57
CA PRO A 217 -5.82 1.23 10.23
C PRO A 217 -5.62 -0.13 10.90
N MET A 218 -4.66 -0.94 10.44
CA MET A 218 -4.37 -2.25 11.02
C MET A 218 -3.84 -2.17 12.45
N LYS A 219 -3.32 -0.99 12.86
CA LYS A 219 -2.90 -0.67 14.23
C LYS A 219 -4.08 -0.37 15.16
N TYR A 220 -5.20 0.11 14.63
CA TYR A 220 -6.32 0.66 15.40
C TYR A 220 -7.60 -0.17 15.24
N THR A 221 -7.47 -1.50 15.25
CA THR A 221 -8.60 -2.45 15.12
C THR A 221 -9.75 -2.17 16.09
N LYS A 222 -9.46 -1.72 17.33
CA LYS A 222 -10.50 -1.37 18.32
C LYS A 222 -11.31 -0.11 17.97
N ILE A 223 -10.76 0.82 17.18
CA ILE A 223 -11.46 2.05 16.77
C ILE A 223 -12.25 1.82 15.47
N SER A 224 -11.76 0.91 14.61
CA SER A 224 -12.41 0.53 13.34
C SER A 224 -13.81 -0.07 13.52
N GLU A 225 -14.04 -0.84 14.60
CA GLU A 225 -15.35 -1.49 14.84
C GLU A 225 -16.48 -0.48 15.07
N LYS A 226 -16.20 0.71 15.61
CA LYS A 226 -17.19 1.78 15.80
C LYS A 226 -17.51 2.56 14.52
N PHE A 227 -16.63 2.48 13.52
CA PHE A 227 -16.70 3.24 12.27
C PHE A 227 -16.60 2.34 11.02
N PHE A 228 -17.21 1.16 11.06
CA PHE A 228 -17.12 0.14 9.99
C PHE A 228 -17.54 0.65 8.60
N CYS A 229 -18.55 1.53 8.54
CA CYS A 229 -18.96 2.17 7.27
C CYS A 229 -17.89 3.16 6.76
N SER A 230 -17.25 3.90 7.67
CA SER A 230 -16.18 4.85 7.36
C SER A 230 -14.94 4.16 6.78
N THR A 231 -14.54 2.99 7.30
CA THR A 231 -13.35 2.29 6.81
C THR A 231 -13.51 1.74 5.39
N LYS A 232 -14.72 1.28 5.03
CA LYS A 232 -15.05 0.85 3.66
C LYS A 232 -15.15 2.02 2.69
N ILE A 233 -15.77 3.12 3.11
CA ILE A 233 -15.82 4.38 2.33
C ILE A 233 -14.40 4.90 2.10
N TRP A 234 -13.56 4.93 3.13
CA TRP A 234 -12.18 5.38 3.03
C TRP A 234 -11.34 4.49 2.11
N GLY A 235 -11.53 3.17 2.18
CA GLY A 235 -10.91 2.23 1.24
C GLY A 235 -11.34 2.45 -0.21
N TYR A 236 -12.61 2.80 -0.45
CA TYR A 236 -13.10 3.14 -1.78
C TYR A 236 -12.52 4.46 -2.30
N PHE A 237 -12.48 5.51 -1.46
CA PHE A 237 -11.83 6.77 -1.79
C PHE A 237 -10.37 6.58 -2.15
N TYR A 238 -9.65 5.74 -1.40
CA TYR A 238 -8.29 5.37 -1.74
C TYR A 238 -8.21 4.74 -3.14
N ILE A 239 -9.05 3.75 -3.45
CA ILE A 239 -9.03 3.04 -4.74
C ILE A 239 -9.28 4.04 -5.88
N LEU A 240 -10.23 4.96 -5.71
CA LEU A 240 -10.50 6.02 -6.68
C LEU A 240 -9.32 6.99 -6.82
N LEU A 241 -8.71 7.40 -5.71
CA LEU A 241 -7.62 8.37 -5.70
C LEU A 241 -6.36 7.83 -6.37
N VAL A 242 -6.11 6.53 -6.30
CA VAL A 242 -5.02 5.88 -7.05
C VAL A 242 -5.44 5.61 -8.48
N ASN A 243 -6.48 4.80 -8.70
CA ASN A 243 -6.76 4.25 -10.02
C ASN A 243 -7.41 5.28 -10.97
N GLY A 244 -8.16 6.26 -10.43
CA GLY A 244 -8.84 7.30 -11.21
C GLY A 244 -7.87 8.18 -11.99
N PRO A 245 -6.90 8.85 -11.36
CA PRO A 245 -5.90 9.65 -12.05
C PRO A 245 -5.09 8.86 -13.08
N TYR A 246 -4.77 7.59 -12.80
CA TYR A 246 -4.03 6.72 -13.71
C TYR A 246 -4.85 6.40 -14.98
N ILE A 247 -6.17 6.17 -14.86
CA ILE A 247 -7.07 6.05 -16.02
C ILE A 247 -7.13 7.37 -16.78
N GLY A 248 -7.26 8.49 -16.07
CA GLY A 248 -7.35 9.83 -16.67
C GLY A 248 -6.12 10.15 -17.53
N ILE A 249 -4.93 9.94 -16.99
CA ILE A 249 -3.66 10.15 -17.71
C ILE A 249 -3.57 9.28 -18.96
N ARG A 250 -3.82 7.97 -18.83
CA ARG A 250 -3.69 7.05 -19.97
C ARG A 250 -4.74 7.29 -21.05
N SER A 251 -5.97 7.59 -20.66
CA SER A 251 -7.03 7.95 -21.61
C SER A 251 -6.72 9.26 -22.31
N TYR A 252 -6.17 10.24 -21.58
CA TYR A 252 -5.74 11.51 -22.15
C TYR A 252 -4.58 11.34 -23.12
N LEU A 253 -3.54 10.56 -22.76
CA LEU A 253 -2.41 10.26 -23.65
C LEU A 253 -2.86 9.51 -24.90
N TYR A 254 -3.72 8.51 -24.76
CA TYR A 254 -4.32 7.81 -25.88
C TYR A 254 -5.09 8.75 -26.81
N TYR A 255 -5.93 9.64 -26.25
CA TYR A 255 -6.64 10.65 -27.04
C TYR A 255 -5.66 11.61 -27.74
N LEU A 256 -4.63 12.09 -27.03
CA LEU A 256 -3.68 13.04 -27.57
C LEU A 256 -2.87 12.45 -28.74
N PHE A 257 -2.31 11.26 -28.57
CA PHE A 257 -1.44 10.63 -29.56
C PHE A 257 -2.20 9.95 -30.70
N LYS A 258 -3.36 9.34 -30.44
CA LYS A 258 -4.12 8.66 -31.50
C LYS A 258 -5.04 9.59 -32.29
N LEU A 259 -5.68 10.56 -31.64
CA LEU A 259 -6.70 11.42 -32.30
C LEU A 259 -6.16 12.79 -32.73
N ARG A 260 -5.16 13.36 -32.04
CA ARG A 260 -4.79 14.77 -32.25
C ARG A 260 -3.50 14.98 -33.04
N LYS A 261 -2.47 14.13 -32.90
CA LYS A 261 -1.19 14.32 -33.60
C LYS A 261 -0.39 13.03 -33.79
N VAL A 262 -0.07 12.78 -35.07
CA VAL A 262 0.93 11.84 -35.61
C VAL A 262 0.54 10.37 -35.47
N GLY A 263 0.58 9.62 -36.58
CA GLY A 263 0.30 8.18 -36.65
C GLY A 263 1.33 7.31 -35.91
N GLU A 264 1.70 7.69 -34.69
CA GLU A 264 2.52 6.89 -33.80
C GLU A 264 1.68 5.83 -33.10
N LYS A 265 2.28 4.66 -32.92
CA LYS A 265 1.65 3.51 -32.26
C LYS A 265 1.74 3.69 -30.75
N TYR A 266 0.80 4.43 -30.17
CA TYR A 266 0.57 4.34 -28.73
C TYR A 266 -0.29 3.10 -28.44
N ASP A 267 0.33 2.05 -27.94
CA ASP A 267 -0.37 0.84 -27.54
C ASP A 267 -1.14 1.06 -26.23
N ILE A 268 -2.44 0.75 -26.25
CA ILE A 268 -3.27 0.82 -25.05
C ILE A 268 -2.71 -0.16 -24.02
N SER A 269 -2.22 0.35 -22.90
CA SER A 269 -1.66 -0.50 -21.86
C SER A 269 -2.76 -1.32 -21.17
N VAL A 270 -2.48 -2.60 -20.92
CA VAL A 270 -3.34 -3.53 -20.16
C VAL A 270 -3.67 -2.98 -18.75
N PHE A 271 -2.83 -2.07 -18.25
CA PHE A 271 -3.03 -1.39 -16.97
C PHE A 271 -4.28 -0.50 -16.91
N ILE A 272 -4.82 -0.02 -18.04
CA ILE A 272 -6.13 0.66 -18.04
C ILE A 272 -7.23 -0.29 -17.56
N LEU A 273 -7.23 -1.53 -18.07
CA LEU A 273 -8.20 -2.55 -17.68
C LEU A 273 -8.05 -2.93 -16.20
N LYS A 274 -6.81 -3.07 -15.72
CA LYS A 274 -6.52 -3.28 -14.28
C LYS A 274 -7.17 -2.17 -13.44
N ASN A 275 -7.01 -0.91 -13.82
CA ASN A 275 -7.53 0.21 -13.03
C ASN A 275 -9.07 0.26 -13.04
N ILE A 276 -9.70 -0.03 -14.18
CA ILE A 276 -11.16 -0.16 -14.27
C ILE A 276 -11.65 -1.32 -13.37
N LEU A 277 -11.00 -2.47 -13.44
CA LEU A 277 -11.32 -3.64 -12.62
C LEU A 277 -11.15 -3.34 -11.12
N SER A 278 -10.07 -2.65 -10.74
CA SER A 278 -9.83 -2.22 -9.35
C SER A 278 -10.96 -1.32 -8.84
N ILE A 279 -11.42 -0.36 -9.64
CA ILE A 279 -12.56 0.51 -9.28
C ILE A 279 -13.84 -0.31 -9.14
N TYR A 280 -14.11 -1.24 -10.06
CA TYR A 280 -15.27 -2.12 -9.99
C TYR A 280 -15.26 -3.03 -8.74
N ILE A 281 -14.11 -3.62 -8.40
CA ILE A 281 -13.97 -4.40 -7.16
C ILE A 281 -14.18 -3.50 -5.94
N GLY A 282 -13.65 -2.28 -5.97
CA GLY A 282 -13.85 -1.27 -4.95
C GLY A 282 -15.32 -0.91 -4.74
N THR A 283 -16.08 -0.63 -5.81
CA THR A 283 -17.51 -0.32 -5.74
C THR A 283 -18.31 -1.51 -5.22
N ARG A 284 -18.03 -2.73 -5.70
CA ARG A 284 -18.67 -3.95 -5.20
C ARG A 284 -18.45 -4.16 -3.70
N ASN A 285 -17.23 -3.95 -3.23
CA ASN A 285 -16.88 -4.08 -1.82
C ASN A 285 -17.54 -3.01 -0.94
N LEU A 286 -17.68 -1.78 -1.45
CA LEU A 286 -18.42 -0.71 -0.79
C LEU A 286 -19.90 -1.05 -0.69
N TRP A 287 -20.50 -1.50 -1.79
CA TRP A 287 -21.91 -1.89 -1.85
C TRP A 287 -22.24 -3.01 -0.86
N ASN A 288 -21.44 -4.08 -0.87
CA ASN A 288 -21.61 -5.20 0.08
C ASN A 288 -21.44 -4.74 1.54
N GLY A 289 -20.50 -3.83 1.80
CA GLY A 289 -20.32 -3.23 3.12
C GLY A 289 -21.53 -2.41 3.58
N LEU A 290 -22.14 -1.65 2.67
CA LEU A 290 -23.36 -0.87 2.93
C LEU A 290 -24.57 -1.77 3.19
N GLN A 291 -24.72 -2.84 2.40
CA GLN A 291 -25.81 -3.82 2.60
C GLN A 291 -25.70 -4.50 3.97
N TYR A 292 -24.51 -5.02 4.31
CA TYR A 292 -24.27 -5.63 5.62
C TYR A 292 -24.57 -4.66 6.78
N TRP A 293 -24.20 -3.38 6.64
CA TRP A 293 -24.49 -2.38 7.67
C TRP A 293 -25.99 -2.09 7.79
N ARG A 294 -26.73 -2.07 6.68
CA ARG A 294 -28.19 -1.94 6.67
C ARG A 294 -28.85 -3.12 7.38
N GLU A 295 -28.46 -4.34 7.05
CA GLU A 295 -28.96 -5.56 7.72
C GLU A 295 -28.69 -5.54 9.22
N LYS A 296 -27.45 -5.22 9.63
CA LYS A 296 -27.09 -5.15 11.05
C LYS A 296 -27.92 -4.13 11.83
N ARG A 297 -28.21 -2.96 11.24
CA ARG A 297 -29.09 -1.96 11.86
C ARG A 297 -30.50 -2.50 12.04
N MET A 298 -31.06 -3.14 11.02
CA MET A 298 -32.40 -3.72 11.08
C MET A 298 -32.50 -4.79 12.19
N TYR A 299 -31.54 -5.70 12.27
CA TYR A 299 -31.51 -6.70 13.37
C TYR A 299 -31.41 -6.05 14.74
N SER A 300 -30.56 -5.04 14.94
CA SER A 300 -30.44 -4.36 16.23
C SER A 300 -31.70 -3.62 16.66
N VAL A 301 -32.45 -3.04 15.70
CA VAL A 301 -33.73 -2.37 15.98
C VAL A 301 -34.80 -3.40 16.34
N VAL A 302 -34.85 -4.54 15.63
CA VAL A 302 -35.78 -5.63 15.93
C VAL A 302 -35.50 -6.23 17.31
N GLU A 303 -34.23 -6.42 17.67
CA GLU A 303 -33.82 -6.96 18.98
C GLU A 303 -34.17 -5.98 20.12
N LEU A 304 -33.94 -4.68 19.93
CA LEU A 304 -34.39 -3.63 20.87
C LEU A 304 -35.91 -3.60 21.01
N HIS A 305 -36.65 -3.76 19.91
CA HIS A 305 -38.11 -3.75 19.99
C HIS A 305 -38.65 -5.00 20.70
N LYS A 306 -38.01 -6.16 20.50
CA LYS A 306 -38.34 -7.40 21.21
C LYS A 306 -38.03 -7.30 22.70
N SER A 307 -36.90 -6.71 23.10
CA SER A 307 -36.57 -6.52 24.52
C SER A 307 -37.50 -5.51 25.20
N THR A 308 -37.87 -4.43 24.52
CA THR A 308 -38.82 -3.44 25.07
C THR A 308 -40.21 -4.03 25.26
N LYS A 309 -40.69 -4.87 24.32
CA LYS A 309 -42.01 -5.51 24.39
C LYS A 309 -42.09 -6.60 25.48
N VAL A 310 -40.99 -7.30 25.76
CA VAL A 310 -40.92 -8.26 26.86
C VAL A 310 -40.96 -7.53 28.21
N VAL A 311 -40.27 -6.39 28.34
CA VAL A 311 -40.28 -5.58 29.58
C VAL A 311 -41.64 -4.92 29.83
N SER A 312 -42.36 -4.49 28.79
CA SER A 312 -43.72 -3.95 28.96
C SER A 312 -44.73 -5.03 29.37
N MET A 313 -44.62 -6.25 28.84
CA MET A 313 -45.51 -7.35 29.24
C MET A 313 -45.25 -7.81 30.69
N SER A 314 -44.01 -7.81 31.17
CA SER A 314 -43.73 -8.15 32.57
C SER A 314 -44.23 -7.11 33.58
N ASN A 315 -44.31 -5.83 33.19
CA ASN A 315 -44.82 -4.76 34.06
C ASN A 315 -46.36 -4.70 34.08
N GLU A 316 -47.03 -5.04 32.97
CA GLU A 316 -48.49 -5.16 32.94
C GLU A 316 -48.99 -6.37 33.75
N GLU A 317 -48.26 -7.49 33.77
CA GLU A 317 -48.59 -8.64 34.62
C GLU A 317 -48.53 -8.28 36.11
N SER A 318 -47.51 -7.55 36.56
CA SER A 318 -47.41 -7.11 37.97
C SER A 318 -48.47 -6.10 38.41
N ASP A 319 -48.92 -5.22 37.52
CA ASP A 319 -49.97 -4.24 37.83
C ASP A 319 -51.39 -4.86 37.77
N SER A 320 -51.58 -5.92 36.98
CA SER A 320 -52.83 -6.69 36.95
C SER A 320 -53.01 -7.60 38.17
N ASP A 321 -51.91 -8.15 38.69
CA ASP A 321 -51.94 -8.97 39.91
C ASP A 321 -52.20 -8.13 41.17
N LEU A 322 -51.70 -6.88 41.24
CA LEU A 322 -52.00 -5.97 42.36
C LEU A 322 -53.48 -5.54 42.40
N ASN A 323 -54.10 -5.28 41.24
CA ASN A 323 -55.51 -4.87 41.18
C ASN A 323 -56.49 -6.04 41.43
N SER A 324 -56.04 -7.30 41.26
CA SER A 324 -56.84 -8.47 41.63
C SER A 324 -56.89 -8.70 43.15
N PHE A 325 -55.84 -8.28 43.88
CA PHE A 325 -55.75 -8.39 45.34
C PHE A 325 -56.59 -7.35 46.11
N GLU A 326 -56.82 -6.16 45.55
CA GLU A 326 -57.68 -5.13 46.18
C GLU A 326 -59.18 -5.38 46.03
N SER A 327 -59.61 -6.33 45.19
CA SER A 327 -61.03 -6.69 45.01
C SER A 327 -61.56 -7.77 45.96
N GLN A 328 -60.71 -8.27 46.88
CA GLN A 328 -61.04 -9.31 47.88
C GLN A 328 -60.85 -8.86 49.34
N LEU A 329 -60.68 -7.56 49.58
CA LEU A 329 -60.75 -6.91 50.90
C LEU A 329 -62.00 -6.03 50.95
#